data_AF-A0A3P3YZZ9-F1
#
_entry.id   AF-A0A3P3YZZ9-F1
#
_cell.length_a   1.000
_cell.length_b   1.000
_cell.length_c   1.000
_cell.angle_alpha   90.00
_cell.angle_beta   90.00
_cell.angle_gamma   90.00
#
_symmetry.space_group_name_H-M   'P 1'
#
loop_
_entity.id
_entity.type
_entity.pdbx_description
1 polymer ?
#
loop_
_entity_poly.entity_id
_entity_poly.type
_entity_poly.pdbx_seq_one_letter_code
_entity_poly.pdbx_strand_id
1 'polypeptide(L)'
;MHASPRANAFSSASVQAAALKEWRKSSSKHKEAASSLRQKVRQLKSDAEACRRAVQWMHERDVLNAKQETCEAALVAMEKGLGNAVSDADNECHHRELSALKIFLSQQLTEVDALLCTSTAQESQNSSSSTAEDRVAHIREWIAAELTKCETNMAALAKPSADLEHQPNAVAECRAVARQAQLTFAALCDSYHPAHQLRDTFEAALKNVEEEVLARIKDASVSTAIATPPDVLQTVELIVRMGQHARQFDISAATMAALTERVSAVYPGMPSAQVHVAIEESIALRKERVLSQAAMSDFQRVNASLLSSCESAFLVAQESAKQRQEKTEAARQRVAAQNQRHAHLTAERAAYEAVLRHRQSIEVQMQAAVAAKEKALQAKRAIEFQERLRLFEAYEVQQAALRQKERELAELQAQALEEEKAARMHRNEERVKYRRQRDEQRHYEQKKHEHELLALRAKRQEALQRFFASVDKQIGVETDPRRLLKATTSSAQAKQYTTLAQATRPSISGFSDEEIMKDPRVRLYHALLAAGLHTTPYGREMATRGYRVSPAQQSSEGNPLRSEFS
;
A
#
# COMPACT_ATOMS: atom_id res chain seq x y z
N MET A 1 13.98 -53.07 10.60
CA MET A 1 13.12 -51.91 10.92
C MET A 1 13.72 -51.18 12.12
N HIS A 2 14.57 -50.18 11.90
CA HIS A 2 15.02 -49.31 12.98
C HIS A 2 14.05 -48.14 13.08
N ALA A 3 13.28 -48.08 14.16
CA ALA A 3 12.41 -46.94 14.43
C ALA A 3 13.27 -45.69 14.62
N SER A 4 13.10 -44.70 13.75
CA SER A 4 13.70 -43.37 13.94
C SER A 4 13.34 -42.85 15.33
N PRO A 5 14.30 -42.34 16.11
CA PRO A 5 14.05 -41.93 17.49
C PRO A 5 12.97 -40.84 17.50
N ARG A 6 11.84 -41.12 18.15
CA ARG A 6 10.78 -40.11 18.35
C ARG A 6 11.34 -38.99 19.21
N ALA A 7 11.46 -37.79 18.62
CA ALA A 7 11.86 -36.60 19.36
C ALA A 7 10.89 -36.37 20.53
N ASN A 8 11.44 -36.30 21.73
CA ASN A 8 10.71 -35.95 22.96
C ASN A 8 11.17 -34.57 23.47
N ALA A 9 10.49 -34.04 24.47
CA ALA A 9 10.78 -32.70 25.03
C ALA A 9 12.22 -32.54 25.58
N PHE A 10 12.94 -33.65 25.80
CA PHE A 10 14.29 -33.69 26.34
C PHE A 10 15.37 -34.05 25.29
N SER A 11 14.99 -34.17 24.02
CA SER A 11 15.93 -34.48 22.94
C SER A 11 16.83 -33.28 22.63
N SER A 12 18.04 -33.54 22.12
CA SER A 12 18.97 -32.46 21.75
C SER A 12 18.35 -31.50 20.73
N ALA A 13 18.77 -30.23 20.76
CA ALA A 13 18.22 -29.19 19.91
C ALA A 13 18.28 -29.54 18.41
N SER A 14 19.29 -30.32 17.97
CA SER A 14 19.38 -30.78 16.58
C SER A 14 18.33 -31.82 16.22
N VAL A 15 18.01 -32.74 17.13
CA VAL A 15 16.98 -33.79 16.93
C VAL A 15 15.58 -33.17 16.94
N GLN A 16 15.32 -32.20 17.81
CA GLN A 16 14.06 -31.45 17.81
C GLN A 16 13.90 -30.60 16.54
N ALA A 17 14.97 -29.95 16.07
CA ALA A 17 14.96 -29.21 14.82
C ALA A 17 14.74 -30.11 13.59
N ALA A 18 15.32 -31.31 13.57
CA ALA A 18 15.11 -32.29 12.52
C ALA A 18 13.66 -32.81 12.51
N ALA A 19 13.10 -33.15 13.68
CA ALA A 19 11.72 -33.59 13.81
C ALA A 19 10.71 -32.50 13.41
N LEU A 20 10.98 -31.22 13.73
CA LEU A 20 10.16 -30.10 13.28
C LEU A 20 10.22 -29.92 11.75
N LYS A 21 11.39 -30.11 11.13
CA LYS A 21 11.53 -30.06 9.66
C LYS A 21 10.76 -31.21 9.01
N GLU A 22 10.83 -32.41 9.56
CA GLU A 22 10.11 -33.57 9.06
C GLU A 22 8.60 -33.42 9.23
N TRP A 23 8.14 -32.94 10.39
CA TRP A 23 6.73 -32.61 10.62
C TRP A 23 6.23 -31.53 9.67
N ARG A 24 7.00 -30.47 9.42
CA ARG A 24 6.65 -29.43 8.43
C ARG A 24 6.52 -30.01 7.02
N LYS A 25 7.43 -30.92 6.62
CA LYS A 25 7.39 -31.60 5.32
C LYS A 25 6.19 -32.55 5.20
N SER A 26 5.85 -33.29 6.25
CA SER A 26 4.66 -34.14 6.26
C SER A 26 3.38 -33.29 6.28
N SER A 27 3.35 -32.21 7.05
CA SER A 27 2.25 -31.25 7.09
C SER A 27 2.02 -30.56 5.74
N SER A 28 3.07 -30.18 5.01
CA SER A 28 2.94 -29.61 3.67
C SER A 28 2.36 -30.63 2.68
N LYS A 29 2.84 -31.88 2.70
CA LYS A 29 2.28 -32.98 1.89
C LYS A 29 0.81 -33.24 2.21
N HIS A 30 0.41 -33.22 3.49
CA HIS A 30 -0.98 -33.38 3.87
C HIS A 30 -1.85 -32.20 3.42
N LYS A 31 -1.31 -30.97 3.45
CA LYS A 31 -2.00 -29.78 2.91
C LYS A 31 -2.20 -29.88 1.39
N GLU A 32 -1.19 -30.34 0.65
CA GLU A 32 -1.26 -30.57 -0.80
C GLU A 32 -2.25 -31.70 -1.15
N ALA A 33 -2.25 -32.80 -0.39
CA ALA A 33 -3.24 -33.87 -0.56
C ALA A 33 -4.67 -33.38 -0.26
N ALA A 34 -4.84 -32.57 0.80
CA ALA A 34 -6.14 -31.99 1.14
C ALA A 34 -6.62 -30.97 0.10
N SER A 35 -5.72 -30.16 -0.48
CA SER A 35 -6.09 -29.23 -1.57
C SER A 35 -6.46 -29.98 -2.84
N SER A 36 -5.72 -31.03 -3.21
CA SER A 36 -6.03 -31.90 -4.34
C SER A 36 -7.39 -32.60 -4.18
N LEU A 37 -7.69 -33.13 -3.00
CA LEU A 37 -9.00 -33.72 -2.69
C LEU A 37 -10.13 -32.70 -2.78
N ARG A 38 -9.94 -31.49 -2.25
CA ARG A 38 -10.93 -30.41 -2.37
C ARG A 38 -11.17 -30.02 -3.83
N GLN A 39 -10.12 -29.96 -4.64
CA GLN A 39 -10.23 -29.70 -6.08
C GLN A 39 -11.01 -30.82 -6.78
N LYS A 40 -10.71 -32.09 -6.47
CA LYS A 40 -11.43 -33.23 -7.04
C LYS A 40 -12.91 -33.25 -6.64
N VAL A 41 -13.23 -32.91 -5.40
CA VAL A 41 -14.63 -32.77 -4.95
C VAL A 41 -15.34 -31.63 -5.67
N ARG A 42 -14.67 -30.49 -5.91
CA ARG A 42 -15.24 -29.39 -6.70
C ARG A 42 -15.48 -29.82 -8.15
N GLN A 43 -14.54 -30.53 -8.75
CA GLN A 43 -14.69 -31.06 -10.11
C GLN A 43 -15.88 -32.02 -10.20
N LEU A 44 -15.97 -33.01 -9.30
CA LEU A 44 -17.08 -33.97 -9.29
C LEU A 44 -18.44 -33.30 -9.05
N LYS A 45 -18.50 -32.23 -8.25
CA LYS A 45 -19.73 -31.43 -8.11
C LYS A 45 -20.08 -30.71 -9.41
N SER A 46 -19.11 -30.10 -10.06
CA SER A 46 -19.28 -29.46 -11.37
C SER A 46 -19.77 -30.46 -12.42
N ASP A 47 -19.16 -31.66 -12.47
CA ASP A 47 -19.54 -32.71 -13.41
C ASP A 47 -20.96 -33.23 -13.12
N ALA A 48 -21.33 -33.43 -11.86
CA ALA A 48 -22.68 -33.83 -11.46
C ALA A 48 -23.74 -32.75 -11.77
N GLU A 49 -23.39 -31.47 -11.65
CA GLU A 49 -24.25 -30.36 -12.08
C GLU A 49 -24.38 -30.29 -13.59
N ALA A 50 -23.32 -30.56 -14.35
CA ALA A 50 -23.37 -30.65 -15.81
C ALA A 50 -24.25 -31.82 -16.27
N CYS A 51 -24.14 -33.00 -15.67
CA CYS A 51 -25.01 -34.14 -15.95
C CYS A 51 -26.49 -33.83 -15.64
N ARG A 52 -26.78 -33.16 -14.52
CA ARG A 52 -28.16 -32.76 -14.17
C ARG A 52 -28.74 -31.79 -15.19
N ARG A 53 -27.96 -30.80 -15.62
CA ARG A 53 -28.36 -29.86 -16.69
C ARG A 53 -28.62 -30.57 -18.02
N ALA A 54 -27.77 -31.52 -18.40
CA ALA A 54 -27.97 -32.30 -19.62
C ALA A 54 -29.26 -33.14 -19.59
N VAL A 55 -29.59 -33.74 -18.43
CA VAL A 55 -30.84 -34.51 -18.26
C VAL A 55 -32.05 -33.57 -18.30
N GLN A 56 -31.99 -32.40 -17.68
CA GLN A 56 -33.05 -31.38 -17.76
C GLN A 56 -33.29 -30.93 -19.20
N TRP A 57 -32.22 -30.64 -19.95
CA TRP A 57 -32.30 -30.25 -21.36
C TRP A 57 -32.95 -31.34 -22.22
N MET A 58 -32.57 -32.61 -22.04
CA MET A 58 -33.20 -33.71 -22.79
C MET A 58 -34.70 -33.79 -22.49
N HIS A 59 -35.09 -33.61 -21.23
CA HIS A 59 -36.50 -33.61 -20.84
C HIS A 59 -37.27 -32.43 -21.44
N GLU A 60 -36.72 -31.22 -21.38
CA GLU A 60 -37.33 -30.01 -21.96
C GLU A 60 -37.50 -30.15 -23.47
N ARG A 61 -36.48 -30.66 -24.17
CA ARG A 61 -36.53 -30.94 -25.61
C ARG A 61 -37.62 -31.96 -25.95
N ASP A 62 -37.70 -33.06 -25.21
CA ASP A 62 -38.71 -34.09 -25.46
C ASP A 62 -40.13 -33.54 -25.21
N VAL A 63 -40.31 -32.67 -24.21
CA VAL A 63 -41.58 -31.95 -23.97
C VAL A 63 -41.93 -30.98 -25.09
N LEU A 64 -40.94 -30.29 -25.68
CA LEU A 64 -41.15 -29.41 -26.83
C LEU A 64 -41.54 -30.20 -28.08
N ASN A 65 -40.84 -31.29 -28.38
CA ASN A 65 -41.15 -32.17 -29.50
C ASN A 65 -42.58 -32.73 -29.41
N ALA A 66 -42.99 -33.23 -28.23
CA ALA A 66 -44.35 -33.72 -28.02
C ALA A 66 -45.40 -32.62 -28.27
N LYS A 67 -45.10 -31.37 -27.93
CA LYS A 67 -46.00 -30.23 -28.17
C LYS A 67 -46.06 -29.83 -29.64
N GLN A 68 -44.93 -29.87 -30.34
CA GLN A 68 -44.89 -29.67 -31.78
C GLN A 68 -45.79 -30.69 -32.49
N GLU A 69 -45.66 -31.97 -32.15
CA GLU A 69 -46.50 -33.04 -32.71
C GLU A 69 -48.00 -32.76 -32.49
N THR A 70 -48.39 -32.24 -31.31
CA THR A 70 -49.79 -31.87 -31.06
C THR A 70 -50.27 -30.68 -31.92
N CYS A 71 -49.43 -29.66 -32.12
CA CYS A 71 -49.76 -28.52 -32.97
C CYS A 71 -49.85 -28.90 -34.45
N GLU A 72 -48.92 -29.71 -34.95
CA GLU A 72 -48.94 -30.22 -36.32
C GLU A 72 -50.18 -31.10 -36.58
N ALA A 73 -50.55 -31.95 -35.62
CA ALA A 73 -51.77 -32.74 -35.70
C ALA A 73 -53.04 -31.87 -35.77
N ALA A 74 -53.11 -30.78 -34.98
CA ALA A 74 -54.21 -29.83 -35.01
C ALA A 74 -54.31 -29.09 -36.36
N LEU A 75 -53.17 -28.64 -36.92
CA LEU A 75 -53.12 -28.02 -38.24
C LEU A 75 -53.60 -28.96 -39.35
N VAL A 76 -53.16 -30.22 -39.34
CA VAL A 76 -53.59 -31.23 -40.31
C VAL A 76 -55.09 -31.53 -40.17
N ALA A 77 -55.65 -31.50 -38.96
CA ALA A 77 -57.09 -31.64 -38.75
C ALA A 77 -57.89 -30.48 -39.34
N MET A 78 -57.41 -29.24 -39.20
CA MET A 78 -58.02 -28.05 -39.80
C MET A 78 -57.92 -28.04 -41.34
N GLU A 79 -56.76 -28.41 -41.90
CA GLU A 79 -56.59 -28.57 -43.36
C GLU A 79 -57.61 -29.57 -43.94
N LYS A 80 -57.85 -30.70 -43.23
CA LYS A 80 -58.89 -31.67 -43.60
C LYS A 80 -60.31 -31.11 -43.47
N GLY A 81 -60.57 -30.25 -42.48
CA GLY A 81 -61.86 -29.58 -42.31
C GLY A 81 -62.17 -28.60 -43.43
N LEU A 82 -61.17 -27.84 -43.88
CA LEU A 82 -61.27 -26.90 -45.00
C LEU A 82 -61.46 -27.60 -46.35
N GLY A 83 -60.81 -28.75 -46.57
CA GLY A 83 -61.00 -29.54 -47.79
C GLY A 83 -62.42 -30.09 -47.98
N ASN A 84 -63.24 -30.13 -46.93
CA ASN A 84 -64.64 -30.57 -46.98
C ASN A 84 -65.64 -29.44 -47.28
N ALA A 85 -65.21 -28.17 -47.26
CA ALA A 85 -66.02 -27.01 -47.65
C ALA A 85 -65.72 -26.62 -49.10
N VAL A 86 -66.76 -26.39 -49.89
CA VAL A 86 -66.75 -26.15 -51.35
C VAL A 86 -65.60 -25.26 -51.84
N SER A 87 -64.90 -25.64 -52.91
CA SER A 87 -63.80 -24.88 -53.54
C SER A 87 -64.25 -23.51 -54.08
N ASP A 88 -64.17 -22.48 -53.26
CA ASP A 88 -64.23 -21.06 -53.67
C ASP A 88 -62.83 -20.41 -53.62
N ALA A 89 -62.64 -19.29 -54.32
CA ALA A 89 -61.38 -18.55 -54.40
C ALA A 89 -60.85 -18.08 -53.02
N ASP A 90 -61.74 -17.90 -52.05
CA ASP A 90 -61.41 -17.57 -50.67
C ASP A 90 -60.73 -18.76 -49.94
N ASN A 91 -61.09 -20.01 -50.30
CA ASN A 91 -60.44 -21.21 -49.76
C ASN A 91 -59.00 -21.36 -50.25
N GLU A 92 -58.66 -20.95 -51.47
CA GLU A 92 -57.27 -20.93 -51.93
C GLU A 92 -56.42 -19.90 -51.18
N CYS A 93 -56.99 -18.73 -50.86
CA CYS A 93 -56.29 -17.70 -50.08
C CYS A 93 -56.03 -18.18 -48.65
N HIS A 94 -57.04 -18.79 -48.01
CA HIS A 94 -56.93 -19.28 -46.64
C HIS A 94 -56.00 -20.51 -46.56
N HIS A 95 -55.96 -21.36 -47.60
CA HIS A 95 -54.98 -22.46 -47.68
C HIS A 95 -53.54 -21.94 -47.78
N ARG A 96 -53.32 -20.81 -48.49
CA ARG A 96 -52.02 -20.13 -48.54
C ARG A 96 -51.64 -19.50 -47.20
N GLU A 97 -52.59 -18.90 -46.48
CA GLU A 97 -52.37 -18.34 -45.14
C GLU A 97 -52.02 -19.43 -44.12
N LEU A 98 -52.71 -20.57 -44.13
CA LEU A 98 -52.38 -21.72 -43.28
C LEU A 98 -51.03 -22.34 -43.62
N SER A 99 -50.70 -22.44 -44.91
CA SER A 99 -49.39 -22.90 -45.34
C SER A 99 -48.27 -21.95 -44.89
N ALA A 100 -48.51 -20.63 -44.97
CA ALA A 100 -47.59 -19.62 -44.49
C ALA A 100 -47.41 -19.68 -42.96
N LEU A 101 -48.50 -19.88 -42.20
CA LEU A 101 -48.47 -20.09 -40.75
C LEU A 101 -47.68 -21.36 -40.37
N LYS A 102 -47.85 -22.46 -41.11
CA LYS A 102 -47.09 -23.70 -40.91
C LYS A 102 -45.58 -23.49 -41.12
N ILE A 103 -45.21 -22.77 -42.17
CA ILE A 103 -43.81 -22.42 -42.44
C ILE A 103 -43.27 -21.52 -41.32
N PHE A 104 -44.02 -20.51 -40.90
CA PHE A 104 -43.62 -19.60 -39.82
C PHE A 104 -43.46 -20.33 -38.48
N LEU A 105 -44.36 -21.24 -38.14
CA LEU A 105 -44.28 -22.09 -36.96
C LEU A 105 -43.03 -22.96 -36.95
N SER A 106 -42.72 -23.60 -38.08
CA SER A 106 -41.51 -24.40 -38.22
C SER A 106 -40.24 -23.53 -38.04
N GLN A 107 -40.23 -22.30 -38.55
CA GLN A 107 -39.12 -21.37 -38.40
C GLN A 107 -38.93 -20.93 -36.94
N GLN A 108 -40.01 -20.53 -36.26
CA GLN A 108 -39.95 -20.14 -34.84
C GLN A 108 -39.50 -21.29 -33.94
N LEU A 109 -39.89 -22.53 -34.25
CA LEU A 109 -39.38 -23.71 -33.52
C LEU A 109 -37.88 -23.93 -33.75
N THR A 110 -37.40 -23.80 -34.99
CA THR A 110 -35.96 -23.90 -35.26
C THR A 110 -35.14 -22.80 -34.57
N GLU A 111 -35.72 -21.61 -34.40
CA GLU A 111 -35.10 -20.51 -33.64
C GLU A 111 -35.05 -20.82 -32.13
N VAL A 112 -36.12 -21.41 -31.57
CA VAL A 112 -36.14 -21.86 -30.17
C VAL A 112 -35.12 -22.98 -29.93
N ASP A 113 -35.02 -23.95 -30.84
CA ASP A 113 -33.99 -25.01 -30.78
C ASP A 113 -32.57 -24.43 -30.83
N ALA A 114 -32.33 -23.43 -31.68
CA ALA A 114 -31.04 -22.74 -31.78
C ALA A 114 -30.71 -21.95 -30.50
N LEU A 115 -31.70 -21.29 -29.89
CA LEU A 115 -31.53 -20.56 -28.63
C LEU A 115 -31.23 -21.51 -27.46
N LEU A 116 -31.88 -22.67 -27.40
CA LEU A 116 -31.60 -23.70 -26.39
C LEU A 116 -30.20 -24.32 -26.58
N CYS A 117 -29.75 -24.51 -27.83
CA CYS A 117 -28.40 -24.99 -28.11
C CYS A 117 -27.31 -23.99 -27.71
N THR A 118 -27.54 -22.69 -27.90
CA THR A 118 -26.56 -21.63 -27.56
C THR A 118 -26.49 -21.35 -26.07
N SER A 119 -27.60 -21.50 -25.34
CA SER A 119 -27.64 -21.35 -23.87
C SER A 119 -26.82 -22.42 -23.12
N THR A 120 -26.59 -23.59 -23.73
CA THR A 120 -25.70 -24.62 -23.14
C THR A 120 -24.20 -24.34 -23.27
N ALA A 121 -23.79 -23.42 -24.16
CA ALA A 121 -22.38 -23.13 -24.44
C ALA A 121 -21.87 -21.86 -23.75
N GLN A 122 -22.76 -20.92 -23.41
CA GLN A 122 -22.41 -19.66 -22.76
C GLN A 122 -23.36 -19.39 -21.58
N GLU A 123 -22.80 -19.53 -20.38
CA GLU A 123 -22.97 -18.63 -19.22
C GLU A 123 -22.99 -19.38 -17.88
N SER A 124 -21.85 -19.24 -17.21
CA SER A 124 -21.76 -19.10 -15.78
C SER A 124 -22.54 -17.85 -15.30
N GLN A 125 -23.35 -18.05 -14.26
CA GLN A 125 -23.90 -17.06 -13.34
C GLN A 125 -25.15 -16.27 -13.77
N ASN A 126 -26.21 -16.55 -13.01
CA ASN A 126 -27.36 -15.71 -12.66
C ASN A 126 -28.41 -15.43 -13.76
N SER A 127 -29.62 -15.94 -13.49
CA SER A 127 -30.91 -15.47 -14.00
C SER A 127 -31.20 -15.56 -15.51
N SER A 128 -30.99 -16.73 -16.14
CA SER A 128 -31.39 -16.96 -17.55
C SER A 128 -32.33 -18.16 -17.79
N SER A 129 -32.70 -18.94 -16.76
CA SER A 129 -33.65 -20.05 -16.97
C SER A 129 -35.09 -19.59 -17.24
N SER A 130 -35.47 -18.37 -16.82
CA SER A 130 -36.84 -17.86 -17.05
C SER A 130 -37.07 -17.44 -18.50
N THR A 131 -36.07 -16.91 -19.20
CA THR A 131 -36.28 -16.28 -20.50
C THR A 131 -36.66 -17.25 -21.63
N ALA A 132 -36.23 -18.51 -21.55
CA ALA A 132 -36.59 -19.52 -22.56
C ALA A 132 -37.98 -20.11 -22.30
N GLU A 133 -38.30 -20.43 -21.04
CA GLU A 133 -39.63 -20.90 -20.64
C GLU A 133 -40.70 -19.84 -20.90
N ASP A 134 -40.40 -18.57 -20.58
CA ASP A 134 -41.29 -17.43 -20.82
C ASP A 134 -41.53 -17.20 -22.33
N ARG A 135 -40.49 -17.35 -23.16
CA ARG A 135 -40.63 -17.27 -24.63
C ARG A 135 -41.47 -18.43 -25.18
N VAL A 136 -41.29 -19.63 -24.67
CA VAL A 136 -42.08 -20.80 -25.08
C VAL A 136 -43.54 -20.64 -24.64
N ALA A 137 -43.81 -20.10 -23.45
CA ALA A 137 -45.16 -19.80 -22.99
C ALA A 137 -45.83 -18.73 -23.88
N HIS A 138 -45.10 -17.66 -24.21
CA HIS A 138 -45.59 -16.61 -25.11
C HIS A 138 -45.93 -17.14 -26.51
N ILE A 139 -45.09 -18.03 -27.07
CA ILE A 139 -45.38 -18.67 -28.36
C ILE A 139 -46.65 -19.53 -28.27
N ARG A 140 -46.89 -20.23 -27.15
CA ARG A 140 -48.13 -21.03 -26.96
C ARG A 140 -49.38 -20.17 -26.90
N GLU A 141 -49.34 -19.06 -26.15
CA GLU A 141 -50.48 -18.14 -26.07
C GLU A 141 -50.78 -17.51 -27.42
N TRP A 142 -49.74 -17.13 -28.17
CA TRP A 142 -49.89 -16.59 -29.52
C TRP A 142 -50.51 -17.62 -30.49
N ILE A 143 -50.07 -18.87 -30.46
CA ILE A 143 -50.65 -19.95 -31.29
C ILE A 143 -52.11 -20.18 -30.93
N ALA A 144 -52.45 -20.25 -29.64
CA ALA A 144 -53.83 -20.44 -29.20
C ALA A 144 -54.71 -19.26 -29.65
N ALA A 145 -54.22 -18.03 -29.56
CA ALA A 145 -54.93 -16.84 -30.03
C ALA A 145 -55.18 -16.86 -31.54
N GLU A 146 -54.17 -17.17 -32.36
CA GLU A 146 -54.35 -17.25 -33.82
C GLU A 146 -55.24 -18.44 -34.23
N LEU A 147 -55.20 -19.58 -33.52
CA LEU A 147 -56.14 -20.68 -33.73
C LEU A 147 -57.58 -20.26 -33.46
N THR A 148 -57.85 -19.60 -32.34
CA THR A 148 -59.20 -19.11 -32.02
C THR A 148 -59.69 -18.08 -33.04
N LYS A 149 -58.78 -17.24 -33.55
CA LYS A 149 -59.10 -16.26 -34.59
C LYS A 149 -59.47 -16.94 -35.91
N CYS A 150 -58.71 -17.96 -36.34
CA CYS A 150 -59.05 -18.78 -37.50
C CYS A 150 -60.40 -19.50 -37.32
N GLU A 151 -60.67 -20.09 -36.15
CA GLU A 151 -61.96 -20.73 -35.85
C GLU A 151 -63.13 -19.72 -35.91
N THR A 152 -62.94 -18.51 -35.37
CA THR A 152 -63.98 -17.46 -35.44
C THR A 152 -64.23 -16.98 -36.86
N ASN A 153 -63.19 -16.89 -37.71
CA ASN A 153 -63.33 -16.52 -39.12
C ASN A 153 -64.05 -17.62 -39.92
N MET A 154 -63.74 -18.89 -39.65
CA MET A 154 -64.45 -20.04 -40.23
C MET A 154 -65.92 -20.08 -39.81
N ALA A 155 -66.23 -19.76 -38.54
CA ALA A 155 -67.60 -19.65 -38.05
C ALA A 155 -68.37 -18.46 -38.66
N ALA A 156 -67.66 -17.37 -39.01
CA ALA A 156 -68.24 -16.23 -39.72
C ALA A 156 -68.59 -16.57 -41.18
N LEU A 157 -67.76 -17.38 -41.85
CA LEU A 157 -68.02 -17.88 -43.21
C LEU A 157 -69.13 -18.94 -43.29
N ALA A 158 -69.35 -19.69 -42.19
CA ALA A 158 -70.43 -20.69 -42.10
C ALA A 158 -71.84 -20.09 -41.94
N LYS A 159 -71.96 -18.77 -41.72
CA LYS A 159 -73.25 -18.08 -41.75
C LYS A 159 -73.58 -17.71 -43.20
N PRO A 160 -74.63 -18.27 -43.82
CA PRO A 160 -75.07 -17.80 -45.12
C PRO A 160 -75.46 -16.33 -44.99
N SER A 161 -74.83 -15.49 -45.80
CA SER A 161 -75.03 -14.04 -45.85
C SER A 161 -76.48 -13.73 -46.25
N ALA A 162 -77.33 -13.54 -45.24
CA ALA A 162 -78.70 -13.06 -45.39
C ALA A 162 -78.79 -11.52 -45.38
N ASP A 163 -77.67 -10.80 -45.30
CA ASP A 163 -77.65 -9.34 -45.19
C ASP A 163 -77.22 -8.69 -46.52
N LEU A 164 -78.16 -8.65 -47.47
CA LEU A 164 -78.05 -7.80 -48.67
C LEU A 164 -78.86 -6.50 -48.53
N GLU A 165 -79.51 -6.25 -47.39
CA GLU A 165 -80.46 -5.15 -47.25
C GLU A 165 -79.92 -3.86 -46.61
N HIS A 166 -78.72 -3.82 -46.02
CA HIS A 166 -78.17 -2.56 -45.49
C HIS A 166 -76.70 -2.42 -45.90
N GLN A 167 -76.45 -1.67 -46.97
CA GLN A 167 -75.11 -1.28 -47.35
C GLN A 167 -74.67 -0.13 -46.43
N PRO A 168 -73.74 -0.36 -45.49
CA PRO A 168 -73.32 0.67 -44.56
C PRO A 168 -72.61 1.80 -45.32
N ASN A 169 -72.95 3.04 -44.97
CA ASN A 169 -72.29 4.21 -45.52
C ASN A 169 -70.81 4.19 -45.10
N ALA A 170 -69.89 4.12 -46.08
CA ALA A 170 -68.44 4.04 -45.83
C ALA A 170 -67.91 5.17 -44.93
N VAL A 171 -68.56 6.35 -44.95
CA VAL A 171 -68.24 7.46 -44.04
C VAL A 171 -68.61 7.14 -42.59
N ALA A 172 -69.72 6.45 -42.36
CA ALA A 172 -70.15 6.04 -41.02
C ALA A 172 -69.24 4.95 -40.46
N GLU A 173 -68.81 4.00 -41.30
CA GLU A 173 -67.83 2.98 -40.93
C GLU A 173 -66.47 3.59 -40.61
N CYS A 174 -65.98 4.53 -41.43
CA CYS A 174 -64.73 5.26 -41.18
C CYS A 174 -64.76 5.93 -39.81
N ARG A 175 -65.84 6.65 -39.48
CA ARG A 175 -66.02 7.29 -38.17
C ARG A 175 -66.10 6.28 -37.03
N ALA A 176 -66.71 5.11 -37.23
CA ALA A 176 -66.78 4.07 -36.21
C ALA A 176 -65.38 3.49 -35.92
N VAL A 177 -64.60 3.18 -36.97
CA VAL A 177 -63.22 2.69 -36.84
C VAL A 177 -62.32 3.76 -36.20
N ALA A 178 -62.47 5.04 -36.57
CA ALA A 178 -61.72 6.14 -35.98
C ALA A 178 -62.00 6.29 -34.47
N ARG A 179 -63.28 6.22 -34.07
CA ARG A 179 -63.67 6.23 -32.66
C ARG A 179 -63.08 5.05 -31.89
N GLN A 180 -63.11 3.85 -32.49
CA GLN A 180 -62.52 2.68 -31.86
C GLN A 180 -61.00 2.87 -31.67
N ALA A 181 -60.30 3.41 -32.67
CA ALA A 181 -58.87 3.71 -32.58
C ALA A 181 -58.55 4.79 -31.52
N GLN A 182 -59.42 5.79 -31.36
CA GLN A 182 -59.27 6.79 -30.30
C GLN A 182 -59.48 6.20 -28.90
N LEU A 183 -60.44 5.27 -28.74
CA LEU A 183 -60.68 4.57 -27.48
C LEU A 183 -59.51 3.66 -27.10
N THR A 184 -58.97 2.90 -28.05
CA THR A 184 -57.78 2.07 -27.79
C THR A 184 -56.56 2.93 -27.47
N PHE A 185 -56.37 4.05 -28.17
CA PHE A 185 -55.32 5.02 -27.85
C PHE A 185 -55.47 5.62 -26.45
N ALA A 186 -56.69 5.97 -26.04
CA ALA A 186 -56.97 6.45 -24.68
C ALA A 186 -56.61 5.39 -23.62
N ALA A 187 -57.00 4.14 -23.85
CA ALA A 187 -56.65 3.03 -22.96
C ALA A 187 -55.13 2.82 -22.86
N LEU A 188 -54.39 2.96 -23.97
CA LEU A 188 -52.92 2.92 -23.97
C LEU A 188 -52.31 4.11 -23.21
N CYS A 189 -52.91 5.30 -23.29
CA CYS A 189 -52.45 6.44 -22.51
C CYS A 189 -52.67 6.22 -21.01
N ASP A 190 -53.79 5.62 -20.62
CA ASP A 190 -54.12 5.33 -19.22
C ASP A 190 -53.25 4.21 -18.64
N SER A 191 -52.81 3.23 -19.45
CA SER A 191 -51.92 2.18 -18.96
C SER A 191 -50.47 2.67 -18.83
N TYR A 192 -49.94 3.36 -19.84
CA TYR A 192 -48.51 3.69 -19.91
C TYR A 192 -48.15 5.08 -19.40
N HIS A 193 -49.13 5.98 -19.20
CA HIS A 193 -48.93 7.36 -18.75
C HIS A 193 -47.80 8.09 -19.51
N PRO A 194 -47.89 8.16 -20.86
CA PRO A 194 -46.84 8.72 -21.69
C PRO A 194 -46.64 10.22 -21.44
N ALA A 195 -45.48 10.73 -21.84
CA ALA A 195 -45.22 12.16 -21.82
C ALA A 195 -46.24 12.91 -22.71
N HIS A 196 -46.66 14.10 -22.26
CA HIS A 196 -47.68 14.91 -22.94
C HIS A 196 -47.36 15.14 -24.43
N GLN A 197 -46.09 15.39 -24.75
CA GLN A 197 -45.63 15.60 -26.13
C GLN A 197 -45.88 14.37 -27.03
N LEU A 198 -45.59 13.16 -26.54
CA LEU A 198 -45.82 11.93 -27.28
C LEU A 198 -47.32 11.69 -27.47
N ARG A 199 -48.12 11.93 -26.44
CA ARG A 199 -49.58 11.85 -26.51
C ARG A 199 -50.13 12.75 -27.61
N ASP A 200 -49.74 14.02 -27.63
CA ASP A 200 -50.23 14.99 -28.62
C ASP A 200 -49.84 14.58 -30.05
N THR A 201 -48.61 14.09 -30.25
CA THR A 201 -48.15 13.68 -31.59
C THR A 201 -48.95 12.52 -32.18
N PHE A 202 -49.26 11.52 -31.37
CA PHE A 202 -50.01 10.34 -31.83
C PHE A 202 -51.50 10.62 -31.95
N GLU A 203 -52.07 11.47 -31.07
CA GLU A 203 -53.45 11.92 -31.20
C GLU A 203 -53.65 12.73 -32.49
N ALA A 204 -52.72 13.62 -32.81
CA ALA A 204 -52.73 14.37 -34.07
C ALA A 204 -52.58 13.45 -35.29
N ALA A 205 -51.70 12.44 -35.22
CA ALA A 205 -51.52 11.48 -36.30
C ALA A 205 -52.79 10.66 -36.58
N LEU A 206 -53.49 10.17 -35.54
CA LEU A 206 -54.76 9.45 -35.69
C LEU A 206 -55.85 10.31 -36.34
N LYS A 207 -55.97 11.59 -35.93
CA LYS A 207 -56.91 12.55 -36.51
C LYS A 207 -56.59 12.85 -37.98
N ASN A 208 -55.32 13.05 -38.31
CA ASN A 208 -54.90 13.33 -39.68
C ASN A 208 -55.22 12.15 -40.63
N VAL A 209 -54.99 10.91 -40.17
CA VAL A 209 -55.30 9.71 -40.97
C VAL A 209 -56.82 9.55 -41.18
N GLU A 210 -57.64 9.87 -40.16
CA GLU A 210 -59.10 9.92 -40.30
C GLU A 210 -59.53 10.94 -41.36
N GLU A 211 -59.01 12.17 -41.29
CA GLU A 211 -59.34 13.25 -42.23
C GLU A 211 -58.93 12.91 -43.67
N GLU A 212 -57.75 12.32 -43.85
CA GLU A 212 -57.24 11.92 -45.16
C GLU A 212 -58.11 10.84 -45.82
N VAL A 213 -58.53 9.82 -45.06
CA VAL A 213 -59.39 8.75 -45.58
C VAL A 213 -60.80 9.26 -45.85
N LEU A 214 -61.35 10.11 -44.99
CA LEU A 214 -62.63 10.76 -45.25
C LEU A 214 -62.60 11.62 -46.52
N ALA A 215 -61.48 12.28 -46.83
CA ALA A 215 -61.30 12.98 -48.09
C ALA A 215 -61.31 12.00 -49.28
N ARG A 216 -60.55 10.89 -49.22
CA ARG A 216 -60.53 9.88 -50.29
C ARG A 216 -61.90 9.23 -50.54
N ILE A 217 -62.66 8.94 -49.49
CA ILE A 217 -64.02 8.38 -49.61
C ILE A 217 -64.96 9.40 -50.29
N LYS A 218 -64.84 10.69 -49.95
CA LYS A 218 -65.62 11.75 -50.60
C LYS A 218 -65.22 11.94 -52.06
N ASP A 219 -63.93 11.91 -52.38
CA ASP A 219 -63.43 12.04 -53.76
C ASP A 219 -63.86 10.85 -54.64
N ALA A 220 -64.05 9.67 -54.04
CA ALA A 220 -64.55 8.48 -54.71
C ALA A 220 -66.08 8.48 -54.91
N SER A 221 -66.81 9.35 -54.19
CA SER A 221 -68.28 9.39 -54.25
C SER A 221 -68.79 9.96 -55.57
N VAL A 222 -69.75 9.29 -56.20
CA VAL A 222 -70.31 9.71 -57.48
C VAL A 222 -71.36 10.80 -57.23
N SER A 223 -71.06 12.04 -57.64
CA SER A 223 -71.95 13.20 -57.43
C SER A 223 -73.16 13.26 -58.38
N THR A 224 -73.34 12.30 -59.29
CA THR A 224 -74.46 12.30 -60.24
C THR A 224 -75.74 11.83 -59.55
N ALA A 225 -76.80 12.65 -59.63
CA ALA A 225 -78.13 12.26 -59.19
C ALA A 225 -78.56 10.99 -59.93
N ILE A 226 -78.66 9.88 -59.20
CA ILE A 226 -79.03 8.57 -59.74
C ILE A 226 -80.41 8.70 -60.39
N ALA A 227 -80.46 8.56 -61.72
CA ALA A 227 -81.68 8.71 -62.49
C ALA A 227 -82.46 7.40 -62.58
N THR A 228 -81.80 6.25 -62.37
CA THR A 228 -82.40 4.92 -62.51
C THR A 228 -82.91 4.34 -61.19
N PRO A 229 -84.03 3.58 -61.20
CA PRO A 229 -84.56 2.96 -59.99
C PRO A 229 -83.58 1.94 -59.39
N PRO A 230 -83.52 1.81 -58.05
CA PRO A 230 -82.57 0.95 -57.36
C PRO A 230 -82.68 -0.54 -57.74
N ASP A 231 -83.90 -1.03 -57.99
CA ASP A 231 -84.14 -2.43 -58.39
C ASP A 231 -83.54 -2.76 -59.77
N VAL A 232 -83.56 -1.78 -60.69
CA VAL A 232 -82.95 -1.89 -62.01
C VAL A 232 -81.42 -1.86 -61.88
N LEU A 233 -80.89 -0.97 -61.05
CA LEU A 233 -79.44 -0.88 -60.80
C LEU A 233 -78.87 -2.15 -60.17
N GLN A 234 -79.57 -2.81 -59.24
CA GLN A 234 -79.11 -4.07 -58.65
C GLN A 234 -79.02 -5.18 -59.71
N THR A 235 -80.03 -5.26 -60.59
CA THR A 235 -80.09 -6.27 -61.64
C THR A 235 -79.03 -6.02 -62.71
N VAL A 236 -78.84 -4.75 -63.11
CA VAL A 236 -77.77 -4.33 -64.03
C VAL A 236 -76.39 -4.53 -63.41
N GLU A 237 -76.21 -4.23 -62.13
CA GLU A 237 -74.95 -4.47 -61.41
C GLU A 237 -74.58 -5.96 -61.42
N LEU A 238 -75.55 -6.86 -61.22
CA LEU A 238 -75.33 -8.30 -61.30
C LEU A 238 -74.88 -8.72 -62.71
N ILE A 239 -75.52 -8.18 -63.75
CA ILE A 239 -75.17 -8.43 -65.17
C ILE A 239 -73.75 -7.91 -65.48
N VAL A 240 -73.41 -6.71 -64.99
CA VAL A 240 -72.07 -6.11 -65.12
C VAL A 240 -71.03 -6.93 -64.35
N ARG A 241 -71.36 -7.44 -63.16
CA ARG A 241 -70.48 -8.30 -62.35
C ARG A 241 -70.22 -9.65 -63.02
N MET A 242 -71.23 -10.24 -63.65
CA MET A 242 -71.10 -11.47 -64.42
C MET A 242 -70.39 -11.28 -65.77
N GLY A 243 -70.50 -10.09 -66.37
CA GLY A 243 -69.90 -9.76 -67.67
C GLY A 243 -68.46 -9.25 -67.60
N GLN A 244 -67.95 -8.88 -66.43
CA GLN A 244 -66.63 -8.24 -66.26
C GLN A 244 -65.76 -8.93 -65.21
N HIS A 245 -64.48 -9.08 -65.52
CA HIS A 245 -63.46 -9.43 -64.53
C HIS A 245 -63.28 -8.28 -63.52
N ALA A 246 -63.08 -8.63 -62.25
CA ALA A 246 -63.29 -7.78 -61.06
C ALA A 246 -62.49 -6.46 -60.94
N ARG A 247 -61.63 -6.09 -61.90
CA ARG A 247 -60.68 -4.96 -61.76
C ARG A 247 -60.61 -3.98 -62.93
N GLN A 248 -61.41 -4.16 -63.99
CA GLN A 248 -61.42 -3.25 -65.14
C GLN A 248 -62.68 -2.38 -65.11
N PHE A 249 -62.51 -1.09 -64.78
CA PHE A 249 -63.59 -0.11 -64.77
C PHE A 249 -63.68 0.69 -66.09
N ASP A 250 -62.64 0.63 -66.91
CA ASP A 250 -62.63 1.19 -68.25
C ASP A 250 -63.19 0.15 -69.23
N ILE A 251 -64.33 0.46 -69.84
CA ILE A 251 -65.09 -0.50 -70.66
C ILE A 251 -64.83 -0.20 -72.12
N SER A 252 -64.45 -1.22 -72.89
CA SER A 252 -64.32 -1.09 -74.33
C SER A 252 -65.70 -0.95 -74.98
N ALA A 253 -65.75 -0.31 -76.15
CA ALA A 253 -67.02 -0.16 -76.88
C ALA A 253 -67.70 -1.51 -77.17
N ALA A 254 -66.92 -2.59 -77.34
CA ALA A 254 -67.44 -3.94 -77.58
C ALA A 254 -68.09 -4.54 -76.32
N THR A 255 -67.50 -4.35 -75.14
CA THR A 255 -68.10 -4.84 -73.88
C THR A 255 -69.29 -4.00 -73.44
N MET A 256 -69.30 -2.69 -73.72
CA MET A 256 -70.50 -1.86 -73.54
C MET A 256 -71.65 -2.36 -74.41
N ALA A 257 -71.43 -2.65 -75.69
CA ALA A 257 -72.48 -3.15 -76.58
C ALA A 257 -73.06 -4.49 -76.10
N ALA A 258 -72.21 -5.42 -75.65
CA ALA A 258 -72.64 -6.72 -75.12
C ALA A 258 -73.43 -6.58 -73.80
N LEU A 259 -73.06 -5.63 -72.93
CA LEU A 259 -73.82 -5.33 -71.71
C LEU A 259 -75.16 -4.68 -72.03
N THR A 260 -75.21 -3.74 -72.98
CA THR A 260 -76.45 -3.12 -73.44
C THR A 260 -77.43 -4.16 -74.00
N GLU A 261 -76.95 -5.14 -74.77
CA GLU A 261 -77.77 -6.24 -75.30
C GLU A 261 -78.35 -7.12 -74.17
N ARG A 262 -77.52 -7.51 -73.19
CA ARG A 262 -77.94 -8.32 -72.04
C ARG A 262 -78.94 -7.60 -71.14
N VAL A 263 -78.74 -6.31 -70.88
CA VAL A 263 -79.66 -5.51 -70.06
C VAL A 263 -80.98 -5.26 -70.81
N SER A 264 -80.91 -5.00 -72.12
CA SER A 264 -82.12 -4.83 -72.97
C SER A 264 -82.93 -6.12 -73.08
N ALA A 265 -82.29 -7.29 -73.03
CA ALA A 265 -82.99 -8.59 -73.00
C ALA A 265 -83.77 -8.81 -71.70
N VAL A 266 -83.28 -8.28 -70.57
CA VAL A 266 -83.95 -8.37 -69.26
C VAL A 266 -85.03 -7.29 -69.11
N TYR A 267 -84.83 -6.12 -69.71
CA TYR A 267 -85.78 -4.99 -69.70
C TYR A 267 -86.18 -4.53 -71.12
N PRO A 268 -86.98 -5.32 -71.86
CA PRO A 268 -87.31 -5.04 -73.27
C PRO A 268 -88.14 -3.76 -73.49
N GLY A 269 -88.75 -3.21 -72.44
CA GLY A 269 -89.49 -1.94 -72.49
C GLY A 269 -88.64 -0.69 -72.20
N MET A 270 -87.36 -0.84 -71.85
CA MET A 270 -86.48 0.26 -71.49
C MET A 270 -85.81 0.83 -72.76
N PRO A 271 -85.87 2.15 -73.02
CA PRO A 271 -85.19 2.75 -74.17
C PRO A 271 -83.67 2.61 -74.03
N SER A 272 -82.98 2.34 -75.15
CA SER A 272 -81.53 2.09 -75.20
C SER A 272 -80.70 3.18 -74.49
N ALA A 273 -81.11 4.45 -74.56
CA ALA A 273 -80.46 5.54 -73.83
C ALA A 273 -80.53 5.39 -72.30
N GLN A 274 -81.65 4.90 -71.75
CA GLN A 274 -81.79 4.64 -70.32
C GLN A 274 -81.03 3.37 -69.89
N VAL A 275 -80.92 2.37 -70.77
CA VAL A 275 -80.09 1.18 -70.55
C VAL A 275 -78.61 1.57 -70.43
N HIS A 276 -78.13 2.42 -71.33
CA HIS A 276 -76.75 2.94 -71.28
C HIS A 276 -76.49 3.73 -69.98
N VAL A 277 -77.40 4.61 -69.58
CA VAL A 277 -77.32 5.34 -68.31
C VAL A 277 -77.32 4.39 -67.11
N ALA A 278 -78.18 3.37 -67.09
CA ALA A 278 -78.21 2.37 -66.01
C ALA A 278 -76.90 1.59 -65.90
N ILE A 279 -76.29 1.24 -67.04
CA ILE A 279 -75.00 0.56 -67.07
C ILE A 279 -73.92 1.49 -66.52
N GLU A 280 -73.78 2.72 -67.02
CA GLU A 280 -72.79 3.71 -66.56
C GLU A 280 -72.94 4.04 -65.06
N GLU A 281 -74.17 4.25 -64.58
CA GLU A 281 -74.46 4.46 -63.15
C GLU A 281 -74.06 3.24 -62.32
N SER A 282 -74.34 2.02 -62.77
CA SER A 282 -73.96 0.79 -62.04
C SER A 282 -72.43 0.59 -61.95
N ILE A 283 -71.69 0.96 -63.00
CA ILE A 283 -70.22 0.88 -63.03
C ILE A 283 -69.62 1.94 -62.12
N ALA A 284 -70.17 3.16 -62.14
CA ALA A 284 -69.75 4.26 -61.28
C ALA A 284 -69.97 3.90 -59.79
N LEU A 285 -71.16 3.37 -59.44
CA LEU A 285 -71.47 2.90 -58.08
C LEU A 285 -70.57 1.74 -57.66
N ARG A 286 -70.27 0.80 -58.56
CA ARG A 286 -69.33 -0.30 -58.29
C ARG A 286 -67.91 0.23 -58.03
N LYS A 287 -67.46 1.20 -58.82
CA LYS A 287 -66.14 1.84 -58.66
C LYS A 287 -66.04 2.58 -57.32
N GLU A 288 -67.07 3.35 -56.95
CA GLU A 288 -67.17 4.01 -55.65
C GLU A 288 -67.07 3.01 -54.49
N ARG A 289 -67.84 1.92 -54.54
CA ARG A 289 -67.82 0.88 -53.49
C ARG A 289 -66.44 0.24 -53.35
N VAL A 290 -65.79 -0.12 -54.47
CA VAL A 290 -64.47 -0.75 -54.44
C VAL A 290 -63.40 0.22 -53.93
N LEU A 291 -63.42 1.49 -54.36
CA LEU A 291 -62.49 2.50 -53.88
C LEU A 291 -62.70 2.83 -52.40
N SER A 292 -63.95 2.92 -51.96
CA SER A 292 -64.30 3.15 -50.56
C SER A 292 -63.90 1.98 -49.66
N GLN A 293 -64.15 0.73 -50.09
CA GLN A 293 -63.70 -0.46 -49.38
C GLN A 293 -62.18 -0.56 -49.32
N ALA A 294 -61.48 -0.24 -50.42
CA ALA A 294 -60.02 -0.19 -50.43
C ALA A 294 -59.49 0.86 -49.44
N ALA A 295 -60.02 2.09 -49.48
CA ALA A 295 -59.66 3.16 -48.54
C ALA A 295 -59.93 2.78 -47.08
N MET A 296 -61.03 2.09 -46.80
CA MET A 296 -61.36 1.57 -45.46
C MET A 296 -60.39 0.47 -44.99
N SER A 297 -60.02 -0.46 -45.88
CA SER A 297 -59.04 -1.50 -45.56
C SER A 297 -57.65 -0.91 -45.28
N ASP A 298 -57.26 0.12 -46.04
CA ASP A 298 -56.03 0.88 -45.82
C ASP A 298 -56.08 1.60 -44.48
N PHE A 299 -57.20 2.25 -44.16
CA PHE A 299 -57.40 2.95 -42.90
C PHE A 299 -57.24 2.04 -41.69
N GLN A 300 -57.90 0.87 -41.71
CA GLN A 300 -57.82 -0.11 -40.62
C GLN A 300 -56.38 -0.59 -40.43
N ARG A 301 -55.66 -0.87 -41.53
CA ARG A 301 -54.26 -1.28 -41.49
C ARG A 301 -53.33 -0.18 -40.95
N VAL A 302 -53.49 1.06 -41.40
CA VAL A 302 -52.69 2.20 -40.93
C VAL A 302 -52.97 2.47 -39.44
N ASN A 303 -54.22 2.43 -39.01
CA ASN A 303 -54.57 2.61 -37.60
C ASN A 303 -54.00 1.51 -36.71
N ALA A 304 -54.09 0.25 -37.13
CA ALA A 304 -53.50 -0.86 -36.37
C ALA A 304 -51.98 -0.72 -36.25
N SER A 305 -51.30 -0.34 -37.34
CA SER A 305 -49.86 -0.08 -37.34
C SER A 305 -49.48 1.11 -36.45
N LEU A 306 -50.25 2.20 -36.52
CA LEU A 306 -50.00 3.39 -35.72
C LEU A 306 -50.19 3.11 -34.23
N LEU A 307 -51.24 2.40 -33.83
CA LEU A 307 -51.49 2.01 -32.45
C LEU A 307 -50.42 1.07 -31.90
N SER A 308 -49.97 0.10 -32.69
CA SER A 308 -48.84 -0.78 -32.32
C SER A 308 -47.54 0.01 -32.17
N SER A 309 -47.30 1.00 -33.04
CA SER A 309 -46.16 1.92 -32.93
C SER A 309 -46.27 2.81 -31.69
N CYS A 310 -47.48 3.29 -31.33
CA CYS A 310 -47.73 4.05 -30.10
C CYS A 310 -47.32 3.23 -28.88
N GLU A 311 -47.82 1.99 -28.78
CA GLU A 311 -47.53 1.11 -27.65
C GLU A 311 -46.01 0.85 -27.52
N SER A 312 -45.35 0.55 -28.64
CA SER A 312 -43.90 0.35 -28.68
C SER A 312 -43.13 1.60 -28.22
N ALA A 313 -43.55 2.79 -28.68
CA ALA A 313 -42.94 4.05 -28.30
C ALA A 313 -43.15 4.35 -26.80
N PHE A 314 -44.32 4.02 -26.25
CA PHE A 314 -44.61 4.19 -24.82
C PHE A 314 -43.76 3.26 -23.94
N LEU A 315 -43.60 2.00 -24.34
CA LEU A 315 -42.73 1.05 -23.67
C LEU A 315 -41.28 1.55 -23.61
N VAL A 316 -40.72 1.94 -24.77
CA VAL A 316 -39.35 2.48 -24.85
C VAL A 316 -39.20 3.75 -24.01
N ALA A 317 -40.19 4.65 -24.03
CA ALA A 317 -40.17 5.85 -23.21
C ALA A 317 -40.14 5.51 -21.71
N GLN A 318 -40.96 4.56 -21.26
CA GLN A 318 -41.01 4.11 -19.87
C GLN A 318 -39.69 3.45 -19.43
N GLU A 319 -39.15 2.55 -20.24
CA GLU A 319 -37.85 1.90 -19.97
C GLU A 319 -36.72 2.92 -19.90
N SER A 320 -36.69 3.89 -20.83
CA SER A 320 -35.69 4.94 -20.81
C SER A 320 -35.79 5.81 -19.56
N ALA A 321 -36.99 6.05 -19.04
CA ALA A 321 -37.20 6.78 -17.79
C ALA A 321 -36.70 5.98 -16.58
N LYS A 322 -37.03 4.68 -16.51
CA LYS A 322 -36.52 3.77 -15.47
C LYS A 322 -34.99 3.71 -15.47
N GLN A 323 -34.37 3.52 -16.63
CA GLN A 323 -32.90 3.52 -16.75
C GLN A 323 -32.26 4.86 -16.33
N ARG A 324 -32.91 6.00 -16.62
CA ARG A 324 -32.44 7.31 -16.14
C ARG A 324 -32.50 7.38 -14.63
N GLN A 325 -33.59 6.92 -14.02
CA GLN A 325 -33.72 6.87 -12.55
C GLN A 325 -32.64 5.99 -11.93
N GLU A 326 -32.47 4.77 -12.40
CA GLU A 326 -31.42 3.85 -11.94
C GLU A 326 -30.00 4.45 -12.06
N LYS A 327 -29.71 5.12 -13.19
CA LYS A 327 -28.42 5.83 -13.37
C LYS A 327 -28.25 6.96 -12.35
N THR A 328 -29.30 7.74 -12.08
CA THR A 328 -29.24 8.82 -11.07
C THR A 328 -29.07 8.27 -9.66
N GLU A 329 -29.73 7.18 -9.32
CA GLU A 329 -29.60 6.51 -8.03
C GLU A 329 -28.22 5.89 -7.86
N ALA A 330 -27.70 5.21 -8.87
CA ALA A 330 -26.34 4.69 -8.88
C ALA A 330 -25.30 5.82 -8.72
N ALA A 331 -25.51 6.98 -9.36
CA ALA A 331 -24.65 8.15 -9.17
C ALA A 331 -24.72 8.68 -7.73
N ARG A 332 -25.91 8.77 -7.14
CA ARG A 332 -26.10 9.15 -5.72
C ARG A 332 -25.40 8.19 -4.78
N GLN A 333 -25.52 6.88 -5.01
CA GLN A 333 -24.85 5.85 -4.21
C GLN A 333 -23.32 5.95 -4.30
N ARG A 334 -22.78 6.21 -5.50
CA ARG A 334 -21.32 6.42 -5.69
C ARG A 334 -20.82 7.63 -4.90
N VAL A 335 -21.54 8.76 -4.96
CA VAL A 335 -21.20 9.97 -4.20
C VAL A 335 -21.29 9.71 -2.70
N ALA A 336 -22.33 9.02 -2.22
CA ALA A 336 -22.47 8.66 -0.82
C ALA A 336 -21.32 7.78 -0.33
N ALA A 337 -20.94 6.75 -1.10
CA ALA A 337 -19.81 5.88 -0.77
C ALA A 337 -18.47 6.64 -0.78
N GLN A 338 -18.28 7.57 -1.74
CA GLN A 338 -17.11 8.43 -1.78
C GLN A 338 -17.03 9.33 -0.54
N ASN A 339 -18.14 9.95 -0.14
CA ASN A 339 -18.20 10.81 1.04
C ASN A 339 -17.92 10.02 2.32
N GLN A 340 -18.45 8.80 2.45
CA GLN A 340 -18.14 7.92 3.58
C GLN A 340 -16.65 7.58 3.66
N ARG A 341 -16.00 7.28 2.53
CA ARG A 341 -14.55 7.03 2.49
C ARG A 341 -13.75 8.28 2.86
N HIS A 342 -14.14 9.46 2.39
CA HIS A 342 -13.47 10.70 2.77
C HIS A 342 -13.67 11.02 4.25
N ALA A 343 -14.86 10.78 4.81
CA ALA A 343 -15.12 10.93 6.25
C ALA A 343 -14.25 9.96 7.08
N HIS A 344 -14.10 8.72 6.64
CA HIS A 344 -13.23 7.76 7.30
C HIS A 344 -11.75 8.20 7.26
N LEU A 345 -11.24 8.58 6.10
CA LEU A 345 -9.85 9.04 5.94
C LEU A 345 -9.57 10.31 6.73
N THR A 346 -10.53 11.23 6.84
CA THR A 346 -10.38 12.44 7.65
C THR A 346 -10.34 12.11 9.14
N ALA A 347 -11.17 11.18 9.62
CA ALA A 347 -11.11 10.69 10.99
C ALA A 347 -9.76 10.00 11.31
N GLU A 348 -9.25 9.15 10.41
CA GLU A 348 -7.94 8.52 10.56
C GLU A 348 -6.79 9.53 10.58
N ARG A 349 -6.82 10.54 9.69
CA ARG A 349 -5.84 11.63 9.69
C ARG A 349 -5.86 12.41 11.00
N ALA A 350 -7.04 12.76 11.51
CA ALA A 350 -7.19 13.46 12.78
C ALA A 350 -6.65 12.62 13.96
N ALA A 351 -6.91 11.31 13.97
CA ALA A 351 -6.37 10.40 14.98
C ALA A 351 -4.83 10.33 14.92
N TYR A 352 -4.27 10.23 13.71
CA TYR A 352 -2.81 10.22 13.52
C TYR A 352 -2.16 11.53 13.95
N GLU A 353 -2.74 12.68 13.59
CA GLU A 353 -2.26 13.98 14.05
C GLU A 353 -2.32 14.12 15.57
N ALA A 354 -3.36 13.60 16.22
CA ALA A 354 -3.46 13.60 17.68
C ALA A 354 -2.32 12.80 18.34
N VAL A 355 -1.98 11.63 17.77
CA VAL A 355 -0.84 10.82 18.22
C VAL A 355 0.48 11.56 18.05
N LEU A 356 0.68 12.23 16.91
CA LEU A 356 1.87 13.03 16.67
C LEU A 356 1.99 14.20 17.66
N ARG A 357 0.91 14.95 17.89
CA ARG A 357 0.89 16.05 18.88
C ARG A 357 1.21 15.53 20.29
N HIS A 358 0.67 14.38 20.66
CA HIS A 358 0.97 13.76 21.95
C HIS A 358 2.45 13.39 22.08
N ARG A 359 3.02 12.76 21.04
CA ARG A 359 4.45 12.40 21.02
C ARG A 359 5.35 13.64 21.11
N GLN A 360 5.05 14.68 20.34
CA GLN A 360 5.79 15.95 20.40
C GLN A 360 5.72 16.58 21.80
N SER A 361 4.54 16.55 22.43
CA SER A 361 4.38 17.03 23.82
C SER A 361 5.26 16.25 24.80
N ILE A 362 5.32 14.92 24.68
CA ILE A 362 6.21 14.08 25.50
C ILE A 362 7.68 14.44 25.24
N GLU A 363 8.09 14.57 23.99
CA GLU A 363 9.48 14.92 23.63
C GLU A 363 9.88 16.29 24.19
N VAL A 364 9.00 17.29 24.10
CA VAL A 364 9.21 18.62 24.70
C VAL A 364 9.31 18.53 26.23
N GLN A 365 8.44 17.75 26.88
CA GLN A 365 8.51 17.53 28.33
C GLN A 365 9.81 16.84 28.74
N MET A 366 10.27 15.85 27.97
CA MET A 366 11.54 15.17 28.23
C MET A 366 12.74 16.12 28.09
N GLN A 367 12.77 16.93 27.03
CA GLN A 367 13.82 17.94 26.82
C GLN A 367 13.82 18.98 27.94
N ALA A 368 12.65 19.46 28.36
CA ALA A 368 12.52 20.39 29.48
C ALA A 368 13.03 19.76 30.79
N ALA A 369 12.72 18.48 31.04
CA ALA A 369 13.20 17.75 32.21
C ALA A 369 14.73 17.54 32.20
N VAL A 370 15.33 17.26 31.04
CA VAL A 370 16.80 17.16 30.89
C VAL A 370 17.44 18.51 31.16
N ALA A 371 16.96 19.59 30.53
CA ALA A 371 17.48 20.93 30.73
C ALA A 371 17.34 21.40 32.20
N ALA A 372 16.24 21.04 32.87
CA ALA A 372 16.06 21.32 34.29
C ALA A 372 17.08 20.58 35.16
N LYS A 373 17.35 19.29 34.87
CA LYS A 373 18.39 18.51 35.57
C LYS A 373 19.79 19.10 35.37
N GLU A 374 20.12 19.51 34.15
CA GLU A 374 21.42 20.14 33.85
C GLU A 374 21.58 21.47 34.59
N LYS A 375 20.56 22.33 34.58
CA LYS A 375 20.55 23.58 35.36
C LYS A 375 20.72 23.32 36.85
N ALA A 376 20.03 22.33 37.40
CA ALA A 376 20.18 21.95 38.80
C ALA A 376 21.61 21.45 39.13
N LEU A 377 22.24 20.69 38.23
CA LEU A 377 23.62 20.24 38.37
C LEU A 377 24.60 21.43 38.32
N GLN A 378 24.40 22.36 37.39
CA GLN A 378 25.21 23.58 37.28
C GLN A 378 25.11 24.43 38.55
N ALA A 379 23.90 24.59 39.10
CA ALA A 379 23.70 25.30 40.36
C ALA A 379 24.45 24.64 41.53
N LYS A 380 24.40 23.30 41.65
CA LYS A 380 25.16 22.56 42.66
C LYS A 380 26.67 22.77 42.51
N ARG A 381 27.20 22.66 41.30
CA ARG A 381 28.63 22.90 41.01
C ARG A 381 29.05 24.33 41.34
N ALA A 382 28.18 25.31 41.09
CA ALA A 382 28.45 26.70 41.43
C ALA A 382 28.56 26.90 42.96
N ILE A 383 27.68 26.26 43.73
CA ILE A 383 27.73 26.28 45.20
C ILE A 383 29.03 25.61 45.70
N GLU A 384 29.36 24.42 45.21
CA GLU A 384 30.60 23.72 45.56
C GLU A 384 31.85 24.55 45.23
N PHE A 385 31.83 25.26 44.09
CA PHE A 385 32.92 26.15 43.70
C PHE A 385 33.06 27.34 44.66
N GLN A 386 31.95 27.96 45.06
CA GLN A 386 31.95 29.04 46.05
C GLN A 386 32.45 28.56 47.42
N GLU A 387 32.08 27.36 47.86
CA GLU A 387 32.59 26.77 49.10
C GLU A 387 34.10 26.52 49.04
N ARG A 388 34.61 25.98 47.92
CA ARG A 388 36.05 25.79 47.71
C ARG A 388 36.81 27.11 47.72
N LEU A 389 36.26 28.16 47.10
CA LEU A 389 36.87 29.49 47.15
C LEU A 389 36.98 30.00 48.59
N ARG A 390 35.91 29.90 49.39
CA ARG A 390 35.94 30.30 50.81
C ARG A 390 36.99 29.53 51.61
N LEU A 391 37.12 28.23 51.37
CA LEU A 391 38.16 27.40 52.02
C LEU A 391 39.57 27.82 51.59
N PHE A 392 39.76 28.15 50.32
CA PHE A 392 41.03 28.62 49.79
C PHE A 392 41.42 29.99 50.40
N GLU A 393 40.50 30.94 50.45
CA GLU A 393 40.70 32.24 51.10
C GLU A 393 41.07 32.07 52.58
N ALA A 394 40.37 31.22 53.32
CA ALA A 394 40.69 30.93 54.71
C ALA A 394 42.10 30.31 54.88
N TYR A 395 42.49 29.43 53.96
CA TYR A 395 43.83 28.83 53.96
C TYR A 395 44.93 29.85 53.65
N GLU A 396 44.70 30.78 52.70
CA GLU A 396 45.65 31.85 52.40
C GLU A 396 45.88 32.77 53.62
N VAL A 397 44.81 33.13 54.33
CA VAL A 397 44.90 33.91 55.57
C VAL A 397 45.71 33.14 56.64
N GLN A 398 45.46 31.84 56.80
CA GLN A 398 46.23 31.00 57.73
C GLN A 398 47.71 30.93 57.36
N GLN A 399 48.04 30.77 56.07
CA GLN A 399 49.42 30.79 55.59
C GLN A 399 50.09 32.15 55.85
N ALA A 400 49.39 33.25 55.59
CA ALA A 400 49.93 34.58 55.85
C ALA A 400 50.24 34.79 57.33
N ALA A 401 49.35 34.35 58.23
CA ALA A 401 49.56 34.39 59.67
C ALA A 401 50.74 33.51 60.12
N LEU A 402 50.92 32.32 59.54
CA LEU A 402 52.08 31.47 59.83
C LEU A 402 53.39 32.14 59.38
N ARG A 403 53.42 32.72 58.18
CA ARG A 403 54.60 33.45 57.68
C ARG A 403 54.95 34.66 58.55
N GLN A 404 53.94 35.36 59.10
CA GLN A 404 54.17 36.44 60.06
C GLN A 404 54.83 35.93 61.35
N LYS A 405 54.30 34.84 61.93
CA LYS A 405 54.89 34.21 63.12
C LYS A 405 56.32 33.71 62.88
N GLU A 406 56.60 33.15 61.70
CA GLU A 406 57.96 32.72 61.34
C GLU A 406 58.93 33.91 61.27
N ARG A 407 58.48 35.07 60.75
CA ARG A 407 59.29 36.30 60.73
C ARG A 407 59.56 36.82 62.13
N GLU A 408 58.54 36.88 62.99
CA GLU A 408 58.69 37.28 64.40
C GLU A 408 59.68 36.37 65.14
N LEU A 409 59.60 35.05 64.93
CA LEU A 409 60.55 34.10 65.50
C LEU A 409 61.97 34.30 64.96
N ALA A 410 62.13 34.58 63.67
CA ALA A 410 63.44 34.85 63.07
C ALA A 410 64.05 36.16 63.60
N GLU A 411 63.25 37.19 63.82
CA GLU A 411 63.68 38.45 64.43
C GLU A 411 64.14 38.25 65.89
N LEU A 412 63.39 37.49 66.68
CA LEU A 412 63.79 37.13 68.05
C LEU A 412 65.09 36.32 68.08
N GLN A 413 65.26 35.37 67.15
CA GLN A 413 66.52 34.62 67.03
C GLN A 413 67.69 35.52 66.64
N ALA A 414 67.49 36.48 65.73
CA ALA A 414 68.51 37.45 65.35
C ALA A 414 68.94 38.32 66.55
N GLN A 415 67.98 38.81 67.34
CA GLN A 415 68.24 39.57 68.57
C GLN A 415 69.05 38.75 69.58
N ALA A 416 68.67 37.49 69.83
CA ALA A 416 69.41 36.60 70.72
C ALA A 416 70.86 36.37 70.25
N LEU A 417 71.08 36.21 68.95
CA LEU A 417 72.42 36.07 68.37
C LEU A 417 73.26 37.35 68.50
N GLU A 418 72.65 38.54 68.43
CA GLU A 418 73.33 39.80 68.67
C GLU A 418 73.75 39.97 70.13
N GLU A 419 72.89 39.60 71.07
CA GLU A 419 73.21 39.59 72.51
C GLU A 419 74.37 38.61 72.81
N GLU A 420 74.34 37.41 72.23
CA GLU A 420 75.45 36.46 72.36
C GLU A 420 76.76 37.03 71.79
N LYS A 421 76.72 37.70 70.64
CA LYS A 421 77.90 38.36 70.06
C LYS A 421 78.43 39.44 70.99
N ALA A 422 77.56 40.29 71.55
CA ALA A 422 77.94 41.32 72.51
C ALA A 422 78.61 40.72 73.76
N ALA A 423 78.06 39.64 74.32
CA ALA A 423 78.65 38.93 75.45
C ALA A 423 80.04 38.32 75.11
N ARG A 424 80.21 37.78 73.90
CA ARG A 424 81.51 37.27 73.43
C ARG A 424 82.53 38.40 73.26
N MET A 425 82.11 39.57 72.74
CA MET A 425 82.99 40.73 72.62
C MET A 425 83.50 41.17 74.00
N HIS A 426 82.61 41.29 74.99
CA HIS A 426 82.99 41.66 76.36
C HIS A 426 84.03 40.70 76.98
N ARG A 427 83.80 39.37 76.87
CA ARG A 427 84.77 38.36 77.36
C ARG A 427 86.11 38.43 76.63
N ASN A 428 86.10 38.73 75.33
CA ASN A 428 87.33 38.87 74.56
C ASN A 428 88.12 40.11 74.96
N GLU A 429 87.45 41.24 75.23
CA GLU A 429 88.09 42.44 75.75
C GLU A 429 88.82 42.18 77.08
N GLU A 430 88.19 41.47 78.01
CA GLU A 430 88.82 41.05 79.27
C GLU A 430 90.06 40.17 79.04
N ARG A 431 89.97 39.17 78.14
CA ARG A 431 91.12 38.31 77.78
C ARG A 431 92.26 39.09 77.14
N VAL A 432 91.97 40.10 76.34
CA VAL A 432 93.00 40.95 75.72
C VAL A 432 93.69 41.82 76.78
N LYS A 433 92.93 42.40 77.72
CA LYS A 433 93.49 43.16 78.86
C LYS A 433 94.42 42.28 79.72
N TYR A 434 94.01 41.05 80.04
CA TYR A 434 94.84 40.11 80.79
C TYR A 434 96.15 39.75 80.07
N ARG A 435 96.10 39.52 78.74
CA ARG A 435 97.31 39.22 77.96
C ARG A 435 98.30 40.38 77.96
N ARG A 436 97.82 41.62 77.79
CA ARG A 436 98.67 42.82 77.87
C ARG A 436 99.42 42.89 79.21
N GLN A 437 98.71 42.71 80.32
CA GLN A 437 99.31 42.70 81.66
C GLN A 437 100.37 41.59 81.83
N ARG A 438 100.10 40.38 81.31
CA ARG A 438 101.05 39.27 81.35
C ARG A 438 102.31 39.52 80.51
N ASP A 439 102.16 40.19 79.37
CA ASP A 439 103.29 40.50 78.48
C ASP A 439 104.17 41.61 79.09
N GLU A 440 103.57 42.61 79.75
CA GLU A 440 104.29 43.63 80.53
C GLU A 440 105.11 43.00 81.68
N GLN A 441 104.54 42.03 82.40
CA GLN A 441 105.26 41.28 83.46
C GLN A 441 106.44 40.50 82.89
N ARG A 442 106.27 39.79 81.77
CA ARG A 442 107.35 39.04 81.11
C ARG A 442 108.50 39.95 80.65
N HIS A 443 108.19 41.12 80.10
CA HIS A 443 109.22 42.08 79.70
C HIS A 443 110.02 42.61 80.90
N TYR A 444 109.38 42.80 82.05
CA TYR A 444 110.06 43.18 83.28
C TYR A 444 111.02 42.07 83.77
N GLU A 445 110.56 40.82 83.77
CA GLU A 445 111.37 39.66 84.16
C GLU A 445 112.58 39.44 83.22
N GLN A 446 112.39 39.60 81.90
CA GLN A 446 113.45 39.48 80.91
C GLN A 446 114.57 40.52 81.13
N LYS A 447 114.21 41.78 81.36
CA LYS A 447 115.20 42.84 81.66
C LYS A 447 115.99 42.54 82.92
N LYS A 448 115.33 42.00 83.96
CA LYS A 448 115.99 41.58 85.21
C LYS A 448 116.99 40.45 84.95
N HIS A 449 116.61 39.45 84.15
CA HIS A 449 117.46 38.31 83.84
C HIS A 449 118.67 38.68 82.94
N GLU A 450 118.49 39.62 82.01
CA GLU A 450 119.61 40.14 81.19
C GLU A 450 120.67 40.84 82.05
N HIS A 451 120.27 41.62 83.06
CA HIS A 451 121.19 42.23 84.01
C HIS A 451 121.96 41.19 84.84
N GLU A 452 121.31 40.12 85.28
CA GLU A 452 121.95 39.00 86.00
C GLU A 452 122.97 38.25 85.13
N LEU A 453 122.64 38.01 83.86
CA LEU A 453 123.53 37.36 82.88
C LEU A 453 124.78 38.18 82.58
N LEU A 454 124.65 39.50 82.46
CA LEU A 454 125.80 40.39 82.25
C LEU A 454 126.75 40.37 83.46
N ALA A 455 126.22 40.36 84.68
CA ALA A 455 127.02 40.24 85.90
C ALA A 455 127.79 38.90 86.00
N LEU A 456 127.18 37.79 85.57
CA LEU A 456 127.82 36.48 85.53
C LEU A 456 128.92 36.38 84.46
N ARG A 457 128.73 36.99 83.28
CA ARG A 457 129.74 37.01 82.21
C ARG A 457 131.00 37.77 82.61
N ALA A 458 130.87 38.90 83.31
CA ALA A 458 132.01 39.65 83.83
C ALA A 458 132.87 38.81 84.80
N LYS A 459 132.23 38.10 85.73
CA LYS A 459 132.91 37.19 86.68
C LYS A 459 133.62 36.03 85.97
N ARG A 460 133.02 35.47 84.91
CA ARG A 460 133.62 34.37 84.13
C ARG A 460 134.87 34.82 83.35
N GLN A 461 134.86 36.02 82.78
CA GLN A 461 136.01 36.56 82.05
C GLN A 461 137.22 36.78 82.96
N GLU A 462 137.01 37.31 84.17
CA GLU A 462 138.09 37.42 85.17
C GLU A 462 138.67 36.07 85.59
N ALA A 463 137.84 35.02 85.70
CA ALA A 463 138.29 33.68 86.04
C ALA A 463 139.10 33.02 84.90
N LEU A 464 138.68 33.22 83.65
CA LEU A 464 139.38 32.68 82.47
C LEU A 464 140.72 33.37 82.23
N GLN A 465 140.82 34.70 82.45
CA GLN A 465 142.10 35.40 82.36
C GLN A 465 143.11 34.91 83.40
N ARG A 466 142.66 34.63 84.64
CA ARG A 466 143.51 34.00 85.67
C ARG A 466 143.94 32.58 85.29
N PHE A 467 143.07 31.81 84.65
CA PHE A 467 143.37 30.45 84.20
C PHE A 467 144.38 30.42 83.05
N PHE A 468 144.20 31.20 81.98
CA PHE A 468 145.14 31.21 80.85
C PHE A 468 146.52 31.77 81.25
N ALA A 469 146.58 32.77 82.14
CA ALA A 469 147.85 33.24 82.70
C ALA A 469 148.60 32.16 83.52
N SER A 470 147.90 31.13 84.02
CA SER A 470 148.51 29.99 84.72
C SER A 470 148.95 28.86 83.78
N VAL A 471 148.29 28.70 82.63
CA VAL A 471 148.59 27.64 81.65
C VAL A 471 149.74 28.03 80.71
N ASP A 472 149.84 29.30 80.30
CA ASP A 472 150.96 29.79 79.45
C ASP A 472 152.32 29.71 80.17
N LYS A 473 152.34 29.67 81.52
CA LYS A 473 153.58 29.50 82.30
C LYS A 473 154.07 28.06 82.39
N GLN A 474 153.25 27.06 82.04
CA GLN A 474 153.55 25.66 82.33
C GLN A 474 153.71 24.76 81.10
N ILE A 475 153.18 25.10 79.92
CA ILE A 475 153.19 24.15 78.79
C ILE A 475 153.28 24.91 77.45
N GLY A 476 154.45 24.91 76.81
CA GLY A 476 154.66 25.44 75.47
C GLY A 476 154.62 24.34 74.40
N VAL A 477 153.50 24.18 73.70
CA VAL A 477 153.35 23.32 72.49
C VAL A 477 152.30 23.92 71.55
N GLU A 478 152.59 23.97 70.24
CA GLU A 478 151.72 24.49 69.16
C GLU A 478 150.70 23.45 68.64
N THR A 479 149.56 23.92 68.09
CA THR A 479 148.35 23.14 67.72
C THR A 479 148.13 23.05 66.19
N ASP A 480 147.88 21.86 65.61
CA ASP A 480 147.63 21.63 64.17
C ASP A 480 146.13 21.34 63.82
N PRO A 481 145.44 22.16 62.99
CA PRO A 481 143.98 22.16 62.81
C PRO A 481 143.39 21.20 61.74
N ARG A 482 144.16 20.32 61.09
CA ARG A 482 143.67 19.55 59.91
C ARG A 482 142.70 18.38 60.20
N ARG A 483 142.43 18.05 61.47
CA ARG A 483 141.59 16.89 61.85
C ARG A 483 140.08 17.19 61.90
N LEU A 484 139.67 18.45 61.72
CA LEU A 484 138.30 18.92 62.01
C LEU A 484 137.29 18.84 60.85
N LEU A 485 137.65 18.40 59.64
CA LEU A 485 136.79 18.58 58.45
C LEU A 485 136.55 17.31 57.60
N LYS A 486 135.78 16.32 58.09
CA LYS A 486 135.22 15.26 57.20
C LYS A 486 133.80 14.82 57.62
N ALA A 487 132.87 14.78 56.65
CA ALA A 487 131.43 14.48 56.82
C ALA A 487 131.02 13.13 56.19
N THR A 488 129.91 12.53 56.67
CA THR A 488 129.46 11.15 56.37
C THR A 488 128.00 11.00 55.90
N THR A 489 127.82 10.12 54.90
CA THR A 489 126.79 9.08 54.63
C THR A 489 125.32 9.19 55.09
N SER A 490 124.65 10.35 55.07
CA SER A 490 123.17 10.41 55.22
C SER A 490 122.42 10.86 53.95
N SER A 491 123.13 11.17 52.86
CA SER A 491 122.58 11.81 51.65
C SER A 491 122.20 10.85 50.51
N ALA A 492 121.88 9.57 50.77
CA ALA A 492 121.62 8.57 49.74
C ALA A 492 120.44 7.63 50.05
N GLN A 493 119.21 7.98 49.65
CA GLN A 493 118.11 7.01 49.48
C GLN A 493 117.16 7.45 48.35
N ALA A 494 116.95 6.55 47.38
CA ALA A 494 116.17 6.72 46.15
C ALA A 494 114.90 5.84 46.18
N LYS A 495 113.76 6.35 45.68
CA LYS A 495 112.51 5.58 45.47
C LYS A 495 112.02 5.68 44.02
N GLN A 496 111.44 4.58 43.53
CA GLN A 496 111.09 4.25 42.14
C GLN A 496 109.78 4.89 41.64
N TYR A 497 109.68 5.13 40.31
CA TYR A 497 108.59 5.84 39.61
C TYR A 497 107.74 4.90 38.73
N THR A 498 106.41 5.05 38.73
CA THR A 498 105.45 4.30 37.89
C THR A 498 104.91 5.17 36.73
N THR A 499 104.72 4.58 35.53
CA THR A 499 104.37 5.30 34.30
C THR A 499 102.86 5.31 33.98
N LEU A 500 102.37 6.43 33.44
CA LEU A 500 100.97 6.77 33.14
C LEU A 500 100.19 5.73 32.29
N ALA A 501 100.87 4.94 31.44
CA ALA A 501 100.23 3.95 30.57
C ALA A 501 99.69 2.71 31.32
N GLN A 502 100.15 2.43 32.54
CA GLN A 502 99.60 1.36 33.38
C GLN A 502 98.36 1.80 34.19
N ALA A 503 98.07 3.10 34.28
CA ALA A 503 96.92 3.63 35.02
C ALA A 503 95.63 3.72 34.18
N THR A 504 95.68 3.57 32.86
CA THR A 504 94.54 3.81 31.95
C THR A 504 94.15 2.60 31.10
N ARG A 505 93.82 1.47 31.73
CA ARG A 505 92.99 0.43 31.10
C ARG A 505 91.55 0.59 31.61
N PRO A 506 90.56 1.00 30.80
CA PRO A 506 89.18 1.00 31.24
C PRO A 506 88.68 -0.45 31.36
N SER A 507 88.26 -0.84 32.57
CA SER A 507 87.49 -2.07 32.79
C SER A 507 86.06 -1.79 32.32
N ILE A 508 85.61 -2.47 31.26
CA ILE A 508 84.23 -2.38 30.81
C ILE A 508 83.42 -3.28 31.75
N SER A 509 82.75 -2.67 32.73
CA SER A 509 81.80 -3.35 33.62
C SER A 509 80.49 -3.57 32.87
N GLY A 510 80.27 -4.77 32.34
CA GLY A 510 78.95 -5.21 31.86
C GLY A 510 78.02 -5.59 33.02
N PHE A 511 76.72 -5.64 32.77
CA PHE A 511 75.75 -6.19 33.73
C PHE A 511 75.85 -7.71 33.75
N SER A 512 75.84 -8.31 34.94
CA SER A 512 75.71 -9.75 35.12
C SER A 512 74.28 -10.22 34.80
N ASP A 513 74.08 -11.46 34.38
CA ASP A 513 72.74 -12.02 34.12
C ASP A 513 71.81 -11.89 35.34
N GLU A 514 72.38 -12.00 36.55
CA GLU A 514 71.66 -11.78 37.81
C GLU A 514 71.20 -10.32 38.00
N GLU A 515 71.94 -9.35 37.47
CA GLU A 515 71.59 -7.93 37.53
C GLU A 515 70.55 -7.57 36.47
N ILE A 516 70.60 -8.22 35.30
CA ILE A 516 69.61 -8.06 34.23
C ILE A 516 68.25 -8.64 34.69
N MET A 517 68.25 -9.79 35.38
CA MET A 517 67.03 -10.44 35.87
C MET A 517 66.36 -9.71 37.05
N LYS A 518 67.04 -8.72 37.67
CA LYS A 518 66.41 -7.82 38.65
C LYS A 518 65.33 -6.94 38.03
N ASP A 519 65.42 -6.59 36.74
CA ASP A 519 64.37 -5.81 36.08
C ASP A 519 63.07 -6.64 35.96
N PRO A 520 61.95 -6.20 36.56
CA PRO A 520 60.69 -6.93 36.51
C PRO A 520 60.15 -7.10 35.08
N ARG A 521 60.51 -6.22 34.14
CA ARG A 521 60.08 -6.33 32.74
C ARG A 521 60.80 -7.46 32.02
N VAL A 522 62.10 -7.58 32.24
CA VAL A 522 62.91 -8.66 31.65
C VAL A 522 62.46 -10.01 32.21
N ARG A 523 62.19 -10.06 33.52
CA ARG A 523 61.65 -11.26 34.17
C ARG A 523 60.27 -11.67 33.65
N LEU A 524 59.36 -10.69 33.50
CA LEU A 524 58.03 -10.92 32.92
C LEU A 524 58.13 -11.42 31.48
N TYR A 525 58.99 -10.82 30.67
CA TYR A 525 59.19 -11.23 29.29
C TYR A 525 59.73 -12.67 29.21
N HIS A 526 60.73 -13.00 30.02
CA HIS A 526 61.27 -14.36 30.08
C HIS A 526 60.23 -15.38 30.55
N ALA A 527 59.37 -15.03 31.52
CA ALA A 527 58.27 -15.89 31.97
C ALA A 527 57.20 -16.10 30.88
N LEU A 528 56.83 -15.05 30.15
CA LEU A 528 55.91 -15.14 29.00
C LEU A 528 56.49 -15.98 27.86
N LEU A 529 57.81 -15.93 27.68
CA LEU A 529 58.53 -16.74 26.70
C LEU A 529 58.52 -18.22 27.12
N ALA A 530 58.86 -18.52 28.38
CA ALA A 530 58.82 -19.88 28.94
C ALA A 530 57.40 -20.49 28.89
N ALA A 531 56.36 -19.68 29.10
CA ALA A 531 54.97 -20.12 29.02
C ALA A 531 54.39 -20.13 27.59
N GLY A 532 55.18 -19.77 26.56
CA GLY A 532 54.73 -19.75 25.16
C GLY A 532 53.69 -18.67 24.82
N LEU A 533 53.43 -17.73 25.73
CA LEU A 533 52.39 -16.70 25.60
C LEU A 533 52.87 -15.40 24.94
N HIS A 534 54.18 -15.26 24.71
CA HIS A 534 54.82 -14.08 24.11
C HIS A 534 54.34 -13.76 22.67
N THR A 535 53.73 -14.72 21.97
CA THR A 535 53.16 -14.52 20.62
C THR A 535 51.74 -13.93 20.63
N THR A 536 51.03 -14.02 21.77
CA THR A 536 49.67 -13.51 21.89
C THR A 536 49.65 -11.98 21.90
N PRO A 537 48.59 -11.33 21.36
CA PRO A 537 48.50 -9.87 21.35
C PRO A 537 48.54 -9.29 22.77
N TYR A 538 47.89 -9.96 23.73
CA TYR A 538 47.92 -9.57 25.14
C TYR A 538 49.32 -9.73 25.77
N GLY A 539 50.03 -10.83 25.47
CA GLY A 539 51.41 -11.02 25.92
C GLY A 539 52.38 -9.96 25.38
N ARG A 540 52.21 -9.55 24.11
CA ARG A 540 52.99 -8.46 23.50
C ARG A 540 52.68 -7.10 24.13
N GLU A 541 51.42 -6.82 24.43
CA GLU A 541 51.02 -5.60 25.15
C GLU A 541 51.59 -5.55 26.58
N MET A 542 51.57 -6.67 27.31
CA MET A 542 52.11 -6.74 28.67
C MET A 542 53.64 -6.60 28.71
N ALA A 543 54.35 -7.17 27.73
CA ALA A 543 55.80 -7.03 27.61
C ALA A 543 56.23 -5.59 27.29
N THR A 544 55.45 -4.87 26.46
CA THR A 544 55.77 -3.51 26.02
C THR A 544 55.35 -2.43 27.02
N ARG A 545 54.18 -2.58 27.64
CA ARG A 545 53.67 -1.60 28.62
C ARG A 545 54.24 -1.82 30.02
N GLY A 546 54.74 -3.02 30.31
CA GLY A 546 55.16 -3.44 31.64
C GLY A 546 53.95 -3.71 32.54
N TYR A 547 54.03 -4.75 33.36
CA TYR A 547 52.99 -5.08 34.32
C TYR A 547 53.11 -4.16 35.55
N ARG A 548 52.04 -3.40 35.84
CA ARG A 548 51.88 -2.66 37.11
C ARG A 548 50.69 -3.21 37.86
N VAL A 549 50.93 -3.80 39.03
CA VAL A 549 49.88 -4.12 39.99
C VAL A 549 49.50 -2.83 40.70
N SER A 550 48.22 -2.46 40.66
CA SER A 550 47.71 -1.33 41.44
C SER A 550 48.00 -1.55 42.94
N PRO A 551 48.37 -0.53 43.73
CA PRO A 551 48.71 -0.70 45.15
C PRO A 551 47.63 -1.43 45.96
N ALA A 552 46.35 -1.28 45.59
CA ALA A 552 45.22 -1.95 46.20
C ALA A 552 45.15 -3.48 45.93
N GLN A 553 45.92 -3.98 44.96
CA GLN A 553 45.97 -5.39 44.56
C GLN A 553 47.33 -6.04 44.89
N GLN A 554 48.25 -5.30 45.51
CA GLN A 554 49.45 -5.88 46.06
C GLN A 554 49.06 -6.72 47.28
N SER A 555 49.56 -7.95 47.35
CA SER A 555 49.41 -8.74 48.56
C SER A 555 50.10 -8.01 49.71
N SER A 556 49.34 -7.66 50.75
CA SER A 556 49.92 -7.22 52.03
C SER A 556 50.88 -8.29 52.55
N GLU A 557 51.92 -7.90 53.27
CA GLU A 557 52.94 -8.81 53.84
C GLU A 557 52.37 -9.97 54.69
N GLY A 558 51.09 -9.93 55.05
CA GLY A 558 50.37 -11.01 55.74
C GLY A 558 49.61 -12.03 54.87
N ASN A 559 49.92 -12.21 53.58
CA ASN A 559 49.23 -13.22 52.75
C ASN A 559 49.84 -14.64 52.93
N PRO A 560 49.12 -15.63 53.50
CA PRO A 560 49.63 -16.96 53.84
C PRO A 560 49.93 -17.87 52.63
N LEU A 561 49.69 -17.42 51.39
CA LEU A 561 49.96 -18.18 50.17
C LEU A 561 51.28 -17.82 49.47
N ARG A 562 52.13 -16.98 50.09
CA ARG A 562 53.43 -16.60 49.52
C ARG A 562 54.44 -17.73 49.75
N SER A 563 54.51 -18.71 48.84
CA SER A 563 55.55 -19.74 48.87
C SER A 563 56.92 -19.12 48.53
N GLU A 564 57.93 -19.43 49.33
CA GLU A 564 59.31 -18.99 49.18
C GLU A 564 59.98 -19.64 47.97
N PHE A 565 59.71 -19.12 46.78
CA PHE A 565 60.57 -19.30 45.62
C PHE A 565 60.57 -17.98 44.85
N SER A 566 61.66 -17.21 45.00
CA SER A 566 62.03 -16.09 44.13
C SER A 566 63.47 -16.25 43.73
#